data_AF-A0A7V3WDT2-F1
#
_entry.id   AF-A0A7V3WDT2-F1
#
_cell.length_a   1.000
_cell.length_b   1.000
_cell.length_c   1.000
_cell.angle_alpha   90.00
_cell.angle_beta   90.00
_cell.angle_gamma   90.00
#
_symmetry.space_group_name_H-M   'P 1'
#
loop_
_entity.id
_entity.type
_entity.pdbx_description
1 polymer ?
#
loop_
_entity_poly.entity_id
_entity_poly.type
_entity_poly.pdbx_seq_one_letter_code
_entity_poly.pdbx_strand_id
1 'polypeptide(L)'
;MVRILHYIIVETSNSRPCVGMKGGTAVLSSIYRRTGLVLALSLLLVNAAYSYTLLNSIVWSGNGHMYRVYSGSSYWGDAAAFASTVSVPGFHNGYLATVHSDAENAVITSLLTLPAWLGGYQPPGELDPNANWQWVTGEPWTYTNWYPGQPNDNRGPGSEQYLVIYTNGYWHDYPEATRPSFVVELNPVPDPASIVGLGAGLAGLFLRRRKR
;
A
#
# COMPACT_ATOMS: atom_id res chain seq x y z
N MET A 1 -35.17 12.31 8.58
CA MET A 1 -34.20 13.41 8.49
C MET A 1 -33.37 13.24 7.21
N VAL A 2 -33.96 13.60 6.07
CA VAL A 2 -33.31 13.56 4.75
C VAL A 2 -33.97 14.66 3.92
N ARG A 3 -33.17 15.52 3.29
CA ARG A 3 -33.41 16.10 1.96
C ARG A 3 -32.26 17.06 1.63
N ILE A 4 -31.31 16.59 0.82
CA ILE A 4 -30.43 17.47 0.04
C ILE A 4 -30.95 17.39 -1.38
N LEU A 5 -31.59 18.47 -1.81
CA LEU A 5 -32.11 18.68 -3.16
C LEU A 5 -31.01 19.29 -4.02
N HIS A 6 -30.82 18.71 -5.20
CA HIS A 6 -30.16 19.30 -6.35
C HIS A 6 -30.66 20.74 -6.59
N TYR A 7 -29.73 21.67 -6.84
CA TYR A 7 -30.08 22.97 -7.40
C TYR A 7 -29.40 23.12 -8.76
N ILE A 8 -30.21 22.93 -9.80
CA ILE A 8 -29.97 23.35 -11.18
C ILE A 8 -30.33 24.83 -11.22
N ILE A 9 -29.39 25.70 -11.56
CA ILE A 9 -29.69 27.12 -11.84
C ILE A 9 -29.87 27.25 -13.36
N VAL A 10 -31.13 27.44 -13.74
CA VAL A 10 -31.57 27.86 -15.07
C VAL A 10 -31.32 29.37 -15.19
N GLU A 11 -30.63 29.76 -16.26
CA GLU A 11 -30.49 31.14 -16.71
C GLU A 11 -31.81 31.63 -17.35
N THR A 12 -32.37 32.75 -16.88
CA THR A 12 -33.35 33.52 -17.67
C THR A 12 -33.08 35.02 -17.57
N SER A 13 -32.52 35.54 -18.67
CA SER A 13 -32.84 36.79 -19.36
C SER A 13 -33.44 38.00 -18.61
N ASN A 14 -32.65 39.08 -18.63
CA ASN A 14 -32.99 40.39 -19.19
C ASN A 14 -33.91 41.34 -18.41
N SER A 15 -33.30 42.29 -17.68
CA SER A 15 -33.85 43.65 -17.52
C SER A 15 -32.76 44.71 -17.26
N ARG A 16 -32.62 45.62 -18.25
CA ARG A 16 -32.10 47.02 -18.29
C ARG A 16 -30.76 47.39 -17.61
N PRO A 17 -29.88 48.17 -18.29
CA PRO A 17 -28.57 48.53 -17.75
C PRO A 17 -28.66 49.73 -16.79
N CYS A 18 -28.48 49.48 -15.49
CA CYS A 18 -28.13 50.52 -14.54
C CYS A 18 -26.64 50.86 -14.70
N VAL A 19 -26.35 52.08 -15.15
CA VAL A 19 -25.00 52.67 -15.13
C VAL A 19 -24.54 52.79 -13.68
N GLY A 20 -23.42 52.15 -13.32
CA GLY A 20 -22.69 52.51 -12.09
C GLY A 20 -22.17 51.41 -11.17
N MET A 21 -21.89 50.18 -11.61
CA MET A 21 -21.06 49.22 -10.85
C MET A 21 -19.97 48.60 -11.74
N LYS A 22 -19.00 49.42 -12.19
CA LYS A 22 -17.81 48.92 -12.90
C LYS A 22 -16.83 48.12 -12.00
N GLY A 23 -17.11 48.01 -10.69
CA GLY A 23 -16.23 47.35 -9.72
C GLY A 23 -16.52 45.86 -9.45
N GLY A 24 -17.76 45.39 -9.63
CA GLY A 24 -18.17 44.05 -9.16
C GLY A 24 -17.67 42.88 -10.01
N THR A 25 -17.66 43.02 -11.34
CA THR A 25 -17.26 41.96 -12.28
C THR A 25 -15.75 41.72 -12.30
N ALA A 26 -14.95 42.76 -12.07
CA ALA A 26 -13.50 42.65 -11.95
C ALA A 26 -13.07 41.95 -10.65
N VAL A 27 -13.79 42.21 -9.55
CA VAL A 27 -13.52 41.56 -8.25
C VAL A 27 -13.88 40.08 -8.29
N LEU A 28 -15.05 39.72 -8.84
CA LEU A 28 -15.45 38.31 -8.96
C LEU A 28 -14.51 37.53 -9.87
N SER A 29 -14.14 38.05 -11.05
CA SER A 29 -13.17 37.37 -11.93
C SER A 29 -11.77 37.23 -11.33
N SER A 30 -11.35 38.19 -10.50
CA SER A 30 -10.11 38.11 -9.71
C SER A 30 -10.19 37.02 -8.63
N ILE A 31 -11.32 36.92 -7.92
CA ILE A 31 -11.57 35.86 -6.93
C ILE A 31 -11.59 34.50 -7.60
N TYR A 32 -12.33 34.32 -8.70
CA TYR A 32 -12.38 33.05 -9.46
C TYR A 32 -11.02 32.63 -10.01
N ARG A 33 -10.18 33.58 -10.48
CA ARG A 33 -8.81 33.29 -10.91
C ARG A 33 -7.91 32.87 -9.75
N ARG A 34 -8.02 33.52 -8.59
CA ARG A 34 -7.24 33.18 -7.39
C ARG A 34 -7.64 31.83 -6.81
N THR A 35 -8.94 31.54 -6.69
CA THR A 35 -9.44 30.24 -6.20
C THR A 35 -9.11 29.12 -7.17
N GLY A 36 -9.28 29.33 -8.48
CA GLY A 36 -8.89 28.36 -9.51
C GLY A 36 -7.38 28.05 -9.48
N LEU A 37 -6.54 29.07 -9.26
CA LEU A 37 -5.09 28.89 -9.15
C LEU A 37 -4.69 28.11 -7.89
N VAL A 38 -5.31 28.40 -6.74
CA VAL A 38 -5.08 27.65 -5.49
C VAL A 38 -5.50 26.19 -5.64
N LEU A 39 -6.66 25.91 -6.26
CA LEU A 39 -7.10 24.53 -6.52
C LEU A 39 -6.14 23.80 -7.48
N ALA A 40 -5.71 24.44 -8.57
CA ALA A 40 -4.74 23.85 -9.50
C ALA A 40 -3.39 23.55 -8.83
N LEU A 41 -2.87 24.48 -8.00
CA LEU A 41 -1.64 24.28 -7.22
C LEU A 41 -1.80 23.16 -6.19
N SER A 42 -2.94 23.10 -5.49
CA SER A 42 -3.19 22.01 -4.54
C SER A 42 -3.26 20.65 -5.23
N LEU A 43 -3.91 20.56 -6.41
CA LEU A 43 -3.95 19.34 -7.21
C LEU A 43 -2.56 18.95 -7.76
N LEU A 44 -1.75 19.93 -8.19
CA LEU A 44 -0.36 19.71 -8.59
C LEU A 44 0.50 19.19 -7.45
N LEU A 45 0.39 19.78 -6.25
CA LEU A 45 1.12 19.35 -5.05
C LEU A 45 0.69 17.97 -4.59
N VAL A 46 -0.61 17.69 -4.64
CA VAL A 46 -1.21 16.38 -4.42
C VAL A 46 -0.60 15.38 -5.39
N ASN A 47 -0.69 15.59 -6.71
CA ASN A 47 -0.12 14.70 -7.73
C ASN A 47 1.40 14.52 -7.59
N ALA A 48 2.14 15.58 -7.28
CA ALA A 48 3.58 15.51 -7.05
C ALA A 48 3.90 14.65 -5.81
N ALA A 49 3.14 14.80 -4.72
CA ALA A 49 3.27 13.96 -3.53
C ALA A 49 2.92 12.50 -3.83
N TYR A 50 1.86 12.23 -4.61
CA TYR A 50 1.52 10.87 -5.06
C TYR A 50 2.65 10.24 -5.87
N SER A 51 3.20 10.96 -6.85
CA SER A 51 4.33 10.47 -7.65
C SER A 51 5.58 10.21 -6.79
N TYR A 52 5.83 11.05 -5.78
CA TYR A 52 6.94 10.82 -4.85
C TYR A 52 6.72 9.60 -3.95
N THR A 53 5.47 9.31 -3.58
CA THR A 53 5.13 8.11 -2.81
C THR A 53 5.23 6.81 -3.60
N LEU A 54 5.47 6.85 -4.91
CA LEU A 54 5.71 5.64 -5.71
C LEU A 54 7.21 5.38 -5.96
N LEU A 55 8.09 6.26 -5.47
CA LEU A 55 9.52 5.98 -5.48
C LEU A 55 9.80 4.78 -4.56
N ASN A 56 10.52 3.79 -5.10
CA ASN A 56 10.86 2.53 -4.45
C ASN A 56 9.67 1.62 -4.11
N SER A 57 8.56 1.72 -4.87
CA SER A 57 7.46 0.75 -4.80
C SER A 57 7.02 0.24 -6.16
N ILE A 58 6.34 -0.91 -6.16
CA ILE A 58 5.71 -1.50 -7.33
C ILE A 58 4.38 -2.14 -6.93
N VAL A 59 3.36 -1.96 -7.75
CA VAL A 59 2.11 -2.75 -7.65
C VAL A 59 2.27 -3.95 -8.57
N TRP A 60 2.24 -5.14 -8.01
CA TRP A 60 2.40 -6.36 -8.81
C TRP A 60 1.04 -6.84 -9.32
N SER A 61 0.94 -7.12 -10.62
CA SER A 61 -0.29 -7.63 -11.22
C SER A 61 -0.62 -9.09 -10.84
N GLY A 62 0.31 -9.84 -10.23
CA GLY A 62 0.10 -11.22 -9.82
C GLY A 62 -0.91 -11.39 -8.69
N ASN A 63 -0.83 -10.54 -7.67
CA ASN A 63 -1.76 -10.52 -6.52
C ASN A 63 -2.43 -9.16 -6.29
N GLY A 64 -2.05 -8.12 -7.04
CA GLY A 64 -2.55 -6.77 -6.87
C GLY A 64 -1.97 -6.04 -5.65
N HIS A 65 -1.04 -6.64 -4.93
CA HIS A 65 -0.40 -6.04 -3.77
C HIS A 65 0.66 -5.04 -4.20
N MET A 66 0.98 -4.11 -3.29
CA MET A 66 2.09 -3.19 -3.48
C MET A 66 3.26 -3.59 -2.59
N TYR A 67 4.44 -3.66 -3.18
CA TYR A 67 5.71 -3.84 -2.49
C TYR A 67 6.45 -2.53 -2.43
N ARG A 68 7.04 -2.22 -1.29
CA ARG A 68 7.75 -0.97 -1.06
C ARG A 68 8.99 -1.19 -0.23
N VAL A 69 10.12 -0.69 -0.73
CA VAL A 69 11.41 -0.77 -0.03
C VAL A 69 11.59 0.45 0.86
N TYR A 70 11.90 0.20 2.12
CA TYR A 70 12.34 1.20 3.07
C TYR A 70 13.84 1.06 3.27
N SER A 71 14.59 1.93 2.59
CA SER A 71 16.05 1.97 2.71
C SER A 71 16.44 2.49 4.10
N GLY A 72 17.39 1.82 4.73
CA GLY A 72 17.86 2.19 6.07
C GLY A 72 18.39 0.99 6.82
N SER A 73 18.53 1.16 8.13
CA SER A 73 19.09 0.15 9.02
C SER A 73 18.13 -0.12 10.18
N SER A 74 17.35 -1.20 10.08
CA SER A 74 16.31 -1.57 11.06
C SER A 74 16.50 -2.99 11.58
N TYR A 75 16.25 -3.20 12.88
CA TYR A 75 16.06 -4.55 13.40
C TYR A 75 14.80 -5.16 12.79
N TRP A 76 14.73 -6.49 12.72
CA TRP A 76 13.59 -7.17 12.10
C TRP A 76 12.28 -6.88 12.85
N GLY A 77 12.29 -6.94 14.18
CA GLY A 77 11.11 -6.63 15.00
C GLY A 77 10.60 -5.19 14.83
N ASP A 78 11.51 -4.22 14.80
CA ASP A 78 11.17 -2.81 14.55
C ASP A 78 10.62 -2.60 13.14
N ALA A 79 11.18 -3.29 12.15
CA ALA A 79 10.72 -3.24 10.77
C ALA A 79 9.31 -3.82 10.64
N ALA A 80 9.03 -4.95 11.31
CA ALA A 80 7.70 -5.56 11.37
C ALA A 80 6.69 -4.64 12.07
N ALA A 81 7.06 -4.05 13.20
CA ALA A 81 6.22 -3.09 13.91
C ALA A 81 5.90 -1.88 13.04
N PHE A 82 6.91 -1.30 12.38
CA PHE A 82 6.70 -0.19 11.46
C PHE A 82 5.82 -0.58 10.27
N ALA A 83 6.06 -1.73 9.63
CA ALA A 83 5.29 -2.23 8.50
C ALA A 83 3.79 -2.27 8.81
N SER A 84 3.42 -2.71 10.02
CA SER A 84 2.03 -2.77 10.49
C SER A 84 1.31 -1.41 10.53
N THR A 85 2.06 -0.32 10.59
CA THR A 85 1.53 1.05 10.58
C THR A 85 1.40 1.65 9.19
N VAL A 86 1.97 1.00 8.16
CA VAL A 86 2.00 1.53 6.81
C VAL A 86 0.64 1.38 6.15
N SER A 87 0.14 2.48 5.61
CA SER A 87 -0.99 2.54 4.69
C SER A 87 -0.80 3.73 3.77
N VAL A 88 -1.21 3.60 2.52
CA VAL A 88 -1.11 4.68 1.53
C VAL A 88 -2.38 4.71 0.69
N PRO A 89 -2.66 5.77 -0.07
CA PRO A 89 -3.87 5.82 -0.87
C PRO A 89 -3.98 4.61 -1.82
N GLY A 90 -5.09 3.89 -1.74
CA GLY A 90 -5.34 2.66 -2.50
C GLY A 90 -4.81 1.38 -1.88
N PHE A 91 -4.04 1.43 -0.78
CA PHE A 91 -3.43 0.25 -0.16
C PHE A 91 -3.35 0.34 1.37
N HIS A 92 -3.60 -0.77 2.06
CA HIS A 92 -3.69 -0.79 3.52
C HIS A 92 -3.13 -2.08 4.12
N ASN A 93 -3.10 -2.14 5.46
CA ASN A 93 -2.62 -3.29 6.24
C ASN A 93 -1.22 -3.73 5.81
N GLY A 94 -0.22 -2.86 5.99
CA GLY A 94 1.16 -3.22 5.68
C GLY A 94 1.71 -4.33 6.56
N TYR A 95 2.59 -5.15 6.02
CA TYR A 95 3.38 -6.15 6.75
C TYR A 95 4.72 -6.36 6.02
N LEU A 96 5.70 -6.97 6.68
CA LEU A 96 6.93 -7.36 5.99
C LEU A 96 6.60 -8.36 4.88
N ALA A 97 7.13 -8.11 3.69
CA ALA A 97 6.71 -8.81 2.48
C ALA A 97 6.86 -10.33 2.59
N THR A 98 5.87 -11.04 2.10
CA THR A 98 5.87 -12.49 1.95
C THR A 98 6.17 -12.86 0.50
N VAL A 99 6.52 -14.12 0.25
CA VAL A 99 6.87 -14.57 -1.10
C VAL A 99 6.34 -15.98 -1.34
N HIS A 100 5.49 -16.11 -2.35
CA HIS A 100 4.76 -17.33 -2.69
C HIS A 100 5.08 -17.85 -4.09
N SER A 101 5.92 -17.14 -4.85
CA SER A 101 6.34 -17.55 -6.19
C SER A 101 7.67 -16.95 -6.62
N ASP A 102 8.26 -17.53 -7.67
CA ASP A 102 9.44 -17.01 -8.35
C ASP A 102 9.18 -15.63 -8.99
N ALA A 103 8.00 -15.46 -9.59
CA ALA A 103 7.59 -14.18 -10.18
C ALA A 103 7.48 -13.06 -9.13
N GLU A 104 6.91 -13.36 -7.96
CA GLU A 104 6.83 -12.43 -6.82
C GLU A 104 8.22 -12.09 -6.29
N ASN A 105 9.08 -13.10 -6.12
CA ASN A 105 10.46 -12.91 -5.70
C ASN A 105 11.22 -11.96 -6.65
N ALA A 106 11.05 -12.15 -7.95
CA ALA A 106 11.67 -11.32 -8.98
C ALA A 106 11.19 -9.86 -8.92
N VAL A 107 9.90 -9.65 -8.65
CA VAL A 107 9.32 -8.30 -8.50
C VAL A 107 9.92 -7.58 -7.29
N ILE A 108 9.98 -8.25 -6.14
CA ILE A 108 10.62 -7.69 -4.94
C ILE A 108 12.08 -7.38 -5.23
N THR A 109 12.81 -8.33 -5.85
CA THR A 109 14.23 -8.17 -6.18
C THR A 109 14.48 -6.95 -7.09
N SER A 110 13.57 -6.64 -8.01
CA SER A 110 13.70 -5.49 -8.92
C SER A 110 13.70 -4.13 -8.22
N LEU A 111 13.20 -4.06 -6.97
CA LEU A 111 13.22 -2.86 -6.14
C LEU A 111 14.50 -2.72 -5.30
N LEU A 112 15.28 -3.79 -5.15
CA LEU A 112 16.37 -3.84 -4.19
C LEU A 112 17.65 -3.21 -4.75
N THR A 113 18.22 -2.29 -3.97
CA THR A 113 19.58 -1.78 -4.17
C THR A 113 20.56 -2.31 -3.11
N LEU A 114 20.02 -2.81 -2.00
CA LEU A 114 20.72 -3.43 -0.87
C LEU A 114 19.87 -4.61 -0.36
N PRO A 115 20.45 -5.54 0.41
CA PRO A 115 19.68 -6.58 1.07
C PRO A 115 18.58 -6.01 1.97
N ALA A 116 17.49 -6.76 2.09
CA ALA A 116 16.31 -6.31 2.82
C ALA A 116 15.66 -7.45 3.61
N TRP A 117 15.09 -7.12 4.78
CA TRP A 117 14.21 -8.03 5.50
C TRP A 117 12.96 -8.36 4.70
N LEU A 118 12.55 -9.61 4.82
CA LEU A 118 11.24 -10.14 4.46
C LEU A 118 10.49 -10.57 5.73
N GLY A 119 9.22 -10.93 5.57
CA GLY A 119 8.35 -11.36 6.65
C GLY A 119 8.54 -12.81 7.09
N GLY A 120 9.60 -13.49 6.65
CA GLY A 120 9.90 -14.85 7.06
C GLY A 120 10.66 -14.87 8.38
N TYR A 121 10.24 -15.73 9.30
CA TYR A 121 10.92 -15.94 10.57
C TYR A 121 10.73 -17.36 11.10
N GLN A 122 11.58 -17.76 12.05
CA GLN A 122 11.39 -18.95 12.88
C GLN A 122 10.91 -18.56 14.28
N PRO A 123 10.03 -19.36 14.92
CA PRO A 123 9.54 -19.05 16.26
C PRO A 123 10.66 -19.11 17.31
N PRO A 124 10.53 -18.36 18.44
CA PRO A 124 11.50 -18.41 19.52
C PRO A 124 11.74 -19.84 20.02
N GLY A 125 13.02 -20.22 20.15
CA GLY A 125 13.42 -21.54 20.63
C GLY A 125 13.57 -22.60 19.53
N GLU A 126 13.35 -22.26 18.26
CA GLU A 126 13.75 -23.11 17.14
C GLU A 126 15.28 -23.21 17.07
N LEU A 127 15.78 -24.45 16.89
CA LEU A 127 17.20 -24.78 16.86
C LEU A 127 17.64 -25.44 15.55
N ASP A 128 16.70 -25.99 14.76
CA ASP A 128 16.98 -26.49 13.43
C ASP A 128 16.75 -25.35 12.42
N PRO A 129 17.79 -24.88 11.72
CA PRO A 129 17.64 -23.80 10.75
C PRO A 129 16.68 -24.16 9.61
N ASN A 130 16.42 -25.44 9.34
CA ASN A 130 15.54 -25.87 8.26
C ASN A 130 14.07 -26.00 8.68
N ALA A 131 13.76 -25.87 9.97
CA ALA A 131 12.43 -26.16 10.50
C ALA A 131 11.61 -24.89 10.77
N ASN A 132 10.28 -25.01 10.71
CA ASN A 132 9.34 -24.04 11.28
C ASN A 132 9.47 -22.58 10.79
N TRP A 133 9.99 -22.37 9.57
CA TRP A 133 9.86 -21.09 8.88
C TRP A 133 8.39 -20.77 8.62
N GLN A 134 8.01 -19.53 8.90
CA GLN A 134 6.64 -19.05 8.72
C GLN A 134 6.63 -17.58 8.29
N TRP A 135 5.57 -17.21 7.58
CA TRP A 135 5.30 -15.83 7.23
C TRP A 135 4.61 -15.10 8.38
N VAL A 136 4.90 -13.81 8.56
CA VAL A 136 4.19 -12.92 9.50
C VAL A 136 2.67 -12.85 9.27
N THR A 137 2.20 -13.21 8.09
CA THR A 137 0.78 -13.28 7.71
C THR A 137 0.10 -14.58 8.11
N GLY A 138 0.87 -15.61 8.49
CA GLY A 138 0.37 -16.98 8.73
C GLY A 138 0.06 -17.77 7.45
N GLU A 139 0.41 -17.25 6.28
CA GLU A 139 0.27 -17.97 5.02
C GLU A 139 1.22 -19.17 4.95
N PRO A 140 0.89 -20.22 4.16
CA PRO A 140 1.73 -21.41 4.06
C PRO A 140 3.13 -21.13 3.52
N TRP A 141 4.16 -21.65 4.20
CA TRP A 141 5.56 -21.61 3.74
C TRP A 141 5.81 -22.64 2.63
N THR A 142 5.45 -22.30 1.39
CA THR A 142 5.44 -23.25 0.25
C THR A 142 6.44 -22.94 -0.85
N TYR A 143 6.92 -21.70 -0.93
CA TYR A 143 7.95 -21.27 -1.87
C TYR A 143 9.22 -20.89 -1.09
N THR A 144 10.37 -21.29 -1.61
CA THR A 144 11.67 -20.87 -1.06
C THR A 144 12.64 -20.52 -2.18
N ASN A 145 13.51 -19.55 -1.92
CA ASN A 145 14.62 -19.22 -2.80
C ASN A 145 15.93 -19.06 -2.02
N TRP A 146 16.21 -20.03 -1.14
CA TRP A 146 17.43 -20.06 -0.35
C TRP A 146 18.67 -20.01 -1.25
N TYR A 147 19.65 -19.22 -0.84
CA TYR A 147 21.00 -19.34 -1.40
C TYR A 147 21.54 -20.76 -1.16
N PRO A 148 22.33 -21.36 -2.07
CA PRO A 148 22.89 -22.69 -1.85
C PRO A 148 23.61 -22.82 -0.51
N GLY A 149 23.12 -23.75 0.32
CA GLY A 149 23.64 -23.97 1.67
C GLY A 149 22.99 -23.13 2.77
N GLN A 150 21.91 -22.40 2.47
CA GLN A 150 21.04 -21.73 3.43
C GLN A 150 19.71 -22.48 3.62
N PRO A 151 19.01 -22.28 4.74
CA PRO A 151 19.44 -21.57 5.96
C PRO A 151 20.50 -22.38 6.73
N ASN A 152 21.40 -21.72 7.46
CA ASN A 152 22.56 -22.41 8.05
C ASN A 152 22.89 -22.09 9.50
N ASP A 153 22.19 -21.15 10.15
CA ASP A 153 22.44 -20.80 11.54
C ASP A 153 23.94 -20.58 11.81
N ASN A 154 24.60 -19.70 11.03
CA ASN A 154 26.06 -19.70 10.93
C ASN A 154 26.78 -19.45 12.28
N ARG A 155 26.09 -18.89 13.27
CA ARG A 155 26.62 -18.62 14.61
C ARG A 155 26.23 -19.68 15.65
N GLY A 156 25.63 -20.79 15.22
CA GLY A 156 25.18 -21.90 16.03
C GLY A 156 23.65 -22.10 16.01
N PRO A 157 23.15 -23.22 16.55
CA PRO A 157 21.74 -23.56 16.54
C PRO A 157 20.87 -22.45 17.15
N GLY A 158 19.85 -22.03 16.42
CA GLY A 158 18.94 -20.97 16.82
C GLY A 158 19.66 -19.62 16.98
N SER A 159 20.52 -19.25 16.04
CA SER A 159 21.18 -17.95 16.05
C SER A 159 20.66 -16.99 14.98
N GLU A 160 20.00 -17.50 13.94
CA GLU A 160 19.58 -16.74 12.76
C GLU A 160 18.09 -17.01 12.43
N GLN A 161 17.16 -16.34 13.11
CA GLN A 161 15.72 -16.62 12.96
C GLN A 161 14.96 -15.74 11.95
N TYR A 162 15.64 -14.92 11.14
CA TYR A 162 14.97 -13.91 10.31
C TYR A 162 15.41 -13.93 8.86
N LEU A 163 14.44 -13.84 7.94
CA LEU A 163 14.67 -13.96 6.50
C LEU A 163 15.15 -12.63 5.89
N VAL A 164 16.30 -12.67 5.22
CA VAL A 164 16.81 -11.58 4.37
C VAL A 164 16.83 -11.99 2.90
N ILE A 165 16.42 -11.10 2.01
CA ILE A 165 16.58 -11.24 0.56
C ILE A 165 17.72 -10.35 0.07
N TYR A 166 18.53 -10.88 -0.85
CA TYR A 166 19.61 -10.17 -1.53
C TYR A 166 19.18 -9.60 -2.88
N THR A 167 19.99 -8.71 -3.44
CA THR A 167 19.75 -8.08 -4.76
C THR A 167 19.81 -9.05 -5.94
N ASN A 168 20.31 -10.28 -5.72
CA ASN A 168 20.25 -11.38 -6.70
C ASN A 168 19.00 -12.28 -6.50
N GLY A 169 18.13 -11.94 -5.55
CA GLY A 169 16.89 -12.63 -5.25
C GLY A 169 17.02 -13.82 -4.31
N TYR A 170 18.23 -14.25 -3.96
CA TYR A 170 18.44 -15.36 -3.03
C TYR A 170 18.26 -14.95 -1.57
N TRP A 171 17.86 -15.92 -0.75
CA TRP A 171 17.57 -15.73 0.65
C TRP A 171 18.66 -16.28 1.57
N HIS A 172 18.81 -15.62 2.71
CA HIS A 172 19.59 -16.09 3.86
C HIS A 172 18.77 -15.92 5.13
N ASP A 173 19.08 -16.72 6.14
CA ASP A 173 18.73 -16.49 7.53
C ASP A 173 19.76 -15.56 8.18
N TYR A 174 19.32 -14.63 9.03
CA TYR A 174 20.19 -13.71 9.76
C TYR A 174 19.75 -13.54 11.23
N PRO A 175 20.69 -13.16 12.11
CA PRO A 175 20.38 -12.86 13.51
C PRO A 175 19.65 -11.51 13.62
N GLU A 176 18.86 -11.36 14.68
CA GLU A 176 18.10 -10.13 14.96
C GLU A 176 18.98 -8.87 14.95
N ALA A 177 20.22 -9.00 15.42
CA ALA A 177 21.16 -7.89 15.54
C ALA A 177 21.58 -7.28 14.19
N THR A 178 21.28 -7.94 13.07
CA THR A 178 21.52 -7.39 11.73
C THR A 178 20.52 -6.27 11.44
N ARG A 179 20.93 -5.29 10.63
CA ARG A 179 20.10 -4.11 10.36
C ARG A 179 20.12 -3.68 8.90
N PRO A 180 19.63 -4.51 7.96
CA PRO A 180 19.43 -4.16 6.56
C PRO A 180 18.23 -3.21 6.37
N SER A 181 17.92 -2.94 5.10
CA SER A 181 16.65 -2.35 4.68
C SER A 181 15.51 -3.36 4.87
N PHE A 182 14.27 -3.01 4.52
CA PHE A 182 13.16 -3.95 4.58
C PHE A 182 12.11 -3.67 3.51
N VAL A 183 11.36 -4.71 3.15
CA VAL A 183 10.28 -4.62 2.17
C VAL A 183 8.94 -4.73 2.87
N VAL A 184 8.06 -3.77 2.63
CA VAL A 184 6.68 -3.77 3.10
C VAL A 184 5.77 -4.16 1.93
N GLU A 185 4.90 -5.11 2.18
CA GLU A 185 3.80 -5.49 1.31
C GLU A 185 2.48 -4.92 1.84
N LEU A 186 1.64 -4.42 0.95
CA LEU A 186 0.38 -3.76 1.27
C LEU A 186 -0.75 -4.31 0.40
N ASN A 187 -1.89 -4.59 1.04
CA ASN A 187 -3.07 -5.12 0.36
C ASN A 187 -3.78 -3.99 -0.42
N PRO A 188 -4.30 -4.25 -1.63
CA PRO A 188 -5.11 -3.29 -2.35
C PRO A 188 -6.43 -3.05 -1.60
N VAL A 189 -6.83 -1.79 -1.51
CA VAL A 189 -8.19 -1.45 -1.08
C VAL A 189 -9.16 -1.93 -2.17
N PRO A 190 -10.16 -2.78 -1.87
CA PRO A 190 -11.14 -3.20 -2.87
C PRO A 190 -11.79 -1.98 -3.51
N ASP A 191 -11.96 -1.99 -4.83
CA ASP A 191 -12.64 -0.93 -5.56
C ASP A 191 -14.00 -0.63 -4.87
N PRO A 192 -14.35 0.64 -4.59
CA PRO A 192 -15.66 1.01 -4.09
C PRO A 192 -16.84 0.32 -4.82
N ALA A 193 -16.70 0.02 -6.11
CA ALA A 193 -17.68 -0.75 -6.88
C ALA A 193 -17.85 -2.21 -6.40
N SER A 194 -16.77 -2.87 -5.95
CA SER A 194 -16.78 -4.23 -5.39
C SER A 194 -17.52 -4.29 -4.05
N ILE A 195 -17.46 -3.22 -3.25
CA ILE A 195 -18.20 -3.09 -1.97
C ILE A 195 -19.70 -2.91 -2.23
N VAL A 196 -20.07 -2.12 -3.24
CA VAL A 196 -21.48 -1.89 -3.62
C VAL A 196 -22.14 -3.15 -4.20
N GLY A 197 -21.39 -3.97 -4.95
CA GLY A 197 -21.89 -5.24 -5.52
C GLY A 197 -22.33 -6.26 -4.45
N LEU A 198 -21.59 -6.37 -3.35
CA LEU A 198 -21.95 -7.24 -2.22
C LEU A 198 -23.16 -6.71 -1.44
N GLY A 199 -23.28 -5.39 -1.29
CA GLY A 199 -24.43 -4.74 -0.63
C GLY A 199 -25.74 -4.85 -1.43
N ALA A 200 -25.67 -4.71 -2.76
CA ALA A 200 -26.84 -4.84 -3.63
C ALA A 200 -27.35 -6.29 -3.74
N GLY A 201 -26.45 -7.28 -3.70
CA GLY A 201 -26.81 -8.70 -3.73
C GLY A 201 -27.65 -9.15 -2.52
N LEU A 202 -27.29 -8.68 -1.32
CA LEU A 202 -28.05 -8.98 -0.10
C LEU A 202 -29.42 -8.26 -0.07
N ALA A 203 -29.49 -7.00 -0.52
CA ALA A 203 -30.76 -6.26 -0.60
C ALA A 203 -31.77 -6.91 -1.59
N GLY A 204 -31.29 -7.44 -2.72
CA GLY A 204 -32.12 -8.16 -3.70
C GLY A 204 -32.73 -9.46 -3.15
N LEU A 205 -32.03 -10.16 -2.26
CA LEU A 205 -32.50 -11.38 -1.60
C LEU A 205 -33.61 -11.12 -0.57
N PHE A 206 -33.56 -9.99 0.14
CA PHE A 206 -34.62 -9.61 1.09
C PHE A 206 -35.90 -9.11 0.40
N LEU A 207 -35.79 -8.47 -0.77
CA LEU A 207 -36.96 -8.00 -1.51
C LEU A 207 -37.70 -9.12 -2.25
N ARG A 208 -37.04 -10.24 -2.58
CA ARG A 208 -37.68 -11.40 -3.22
C ARG A 208 -38.53 -12.24 -2.27
N ARG A 209 -38.25 -12.20 -0.96
CA ARG A 209 -38.93 -13.04 0.04
C ARG A 209 -40.26 -12.45 0.55
N ARG A 210 -40.61 -11.21 0.17
CA ARG A 210 -41.82 -10.51 0.63
C ARG A 210 -43.01 -10.58 -0.34
N LYS A 211 -42.89 -11.34 -1.44
CA LYS A 211 -43.99 -11.65 -2.37
C LYS A 211 -44.28 -13.16 -2.37
N ARG A 212 -44.85 -13.67 -1.29
CA ARG A 212 -45.72 -14.86 -1.27
C ARG A 212 -46.76 -14.69 -0.18
#